data_AF-A0A4Q2UL86-F1
#
_entry.id   AF-A0A4Q2UL86-F1
#
_cell.length_a   1.000
_cell.length_b   1.000
_cell.length_c   1.000
_cell.angle_alpha   90.00
_cell.angle_beta   90.00
_cell.angle_gamma   90.00
#
_symmetry.space_group_name_H-M   'P 1'
#
loop_
_entity.id
_entity.type
_entity.pdbx_description
1 polymer ?
#
loop_
_entity_poly.entity_id
_entity_poly.type
_entity_poly.pdbx_seq_one_letter_code
_entity_poly.pdbx_strand_id
1 'polypeptide(L)'
;MKGYLLLISVCSLSLCNNIAIGQVQKTQEAFPSYDQIKPLKGERTDYGGLDSIVRVERKSINLFDYPAGTVTYLLNGKSLTDVKYIKQIVSDKRKDIDSISIGEPDKKGKRVIKIDYNLP
;
A
#
# COMPACT_ATOMS: atom_id res chain seq x y z
N MET A 1 75.22 4.11 -27.65
CA MET A 1 74.85 3.06 -28.62
C MET A 1 73.39 3.27 -29.00
N LYS A 2 73.14 3.40 -30.30
CA LYS A 2 71.82 3.52 -30.92
C LYS A 2 71.08 2.18 -30.81
N GLY A 3 69.76 2.24 -30.64
CA GLY A 3 68.89 1.08 -30.70
C GLY A 3 67.42 1.47 -30.71
N TYR A 4 66.96 2.02 -31.84
CA TYR A 4 65.54 2.03 -32.21
C TYR A 4 65.13 0.62 -32.63
N LEU A 5 63.93 0.16 -32.28
CA LEU A 5 63.08 -0.61 -33.20
C LEU A 5 61.64 -0.79 -32.66
N LEU A 6 60.72 -0.13 -33.37
CA LEU A 6 59.29 -0.42 -33.46
C LEU A 6 59.05 -1.74 -34.21
N LEU A 7 57.97 -2.46 -33.87
CA LEU A 7 57.18 -3.36 -34.74
C LEU A 7 55.99 -3.87 -33.90
N ILE A 8 54.79 -3.26 -33.94
CA ILE A 8 53.71 -3.42 -34.93
C ILE A 8 53.45 -4.89 -35.32
N SER A 9 52.39 -5.47 -34.77
CA SER A 9 51.58 -6.57 -35.34
C SER A 9 50.29 -6.66 -34.51
N VAL A 10 49.22 -5.93 -34.83
CA VAL A 10 48.20 -6.23 -35.84
C VAL A 10 47.84 -7.72 -35.88
N CYS A 11 46.98 -8.13 -34.95
CA CYS A 11 46.13 -9.31 -35.13
C CYS A 11 44.66 -8.89 -35.02
N SER A 12 44.22 -8.13 -36.02
CA SER A 12 42.81 -8.01 -36.37
C SER A 12 42.42 -9.17 -37.28
N LEU A 13 41.17 -9.61 -37.16
CA LEU A 13 40.42 -10.56 -37.98
C LEU A 13 40.39 -12.00 -37.46
N SER A 14 39.33 -12.34 -36.74
CA SER A 14 38.54 -13.53 -37.08
C SER A 14 37.10 -13.40 -36.63
N LEU A 15 36.25 -13.14 -37.64
CA LEU A 15 35.03 -13.87 -37.92
C LEU A 15 33.87 -13.67 -36.94
N CYS A 16 33.04 -12.72 -37.36
CA CYS A 16 31.62 -12.60 -37.09
C CYS A 16 30.91 -13.96 -37.17
N ASN A 17 30.65 -14.58 -36.02
CA ASN A 17 29.58 -15.57 -35.93
C ASN A 17 28.25 -14.81 -35.95
N ASN A 18 27.66 -14.71 -37.14
CA ASN A 18 26.24 -14.37 -37.29
C ASN A 18 25.41 -15.49 -36.67
N ILE A 19 25.15 -15.41 -35.37
CA ILE A 19 24.10 -16.20 -34.76
C ILE A 19 22.79 -15.57 -35.24
N ALA A 20 22.24 -16.12 -36.32
CA ALA A 20 20.87 -15.87 -36.72
C ALA A 20 19.96 -16.47 -35.65
N ILE A 21 19.65 -15.67 -34.62
CA ILE A 21 18.58 -16.01 -33.67
C ILE A 21 17.28 -15.73 -34.43
N GLY A 22 16.63 -16.81 -34.87
CA GLY A 22 15.29 -16.74 -35.43
C GLY A 22 14.36 -16.09 -34.42
N GLN A 23 13.85 -14.91 -34.73
CA GLN A 23 12.75 -14.34 -33.96
C GLN A 23 11.59 -15.33 -34.08
N VAL A 24 11.16 -15.91 -32.95
CA VAL A 24 9.86 -16.54 -32.85
C VAL A 24 8.87 -15.50 -33.34
N GLN A 25 8.26 -15.72 -34.50
CA GLN A 25 7.05 -15.01 -34.86
C GLN A 25 6.12 -15.25 -33.69
N LYS A 26 5.87 -14.20 -32.90
CA LYS A 26 4.66 -14.16 -32.10
C LYS A 26 3.56 -14.22 -33.14
N THR A 27 3.03 -15.42 -33.38
CA THR A 27 1.64 -15.54 -33.79
C THR A 27 0.91 -14.57 -32.88
N GLN A 28 0.31 -13.54 -33.45
CA GLN A 28 -0.60 -12.70 -32.70
C GLN A 28 -1.68 -13.66 -32.19
N GLU A 29 -1.51 -14.15 -30.96
CA GLU A 29 -2.64 -14.62 -30.17
C GLU A 29 -3.48 -13.37 -30.00
N ALA A 30 -4.40 -13.19 -30.95
CA ALA A 30 -5.40 -12.17 -30.87
C ALA A 30 -6.13 -12.43 -29.55
N PHE A 31 -6.10 -11.45 -28.65
CA PHE A 31 -6.90 -11.53 -27.44
C PHE A 31 -8.33 -11.85 -27.88
N PRO A 32 -8.97 -12.86 -27.28
CA PRO A 32 -10.28 -13.28 -27.72
C PRO A 32 -11.24 -12.10 -27.63
N SER A 33 -12.07 -11.93 -28.65
CA SER A 33 -13.04 -10.85 -28.67
C SER A 33 -14.03 -11.03 -27.51
N TYR A 34 -14.67 -9.94 -27.08
CA TYR A 34 -15.67 -10.02 -26.02
C TYR A 34 -16.76 -11.06 -26.32
N ASP A 35 -17.11 -11.26 -27.59
CA ASP A 35 -18.08 -12.28 -28.00
C ASP A 35 -17.60 -13.73 -27.79
N GLN A 36 -16.29 -13.96 -27.71
CA GLN A 36 -15.68 -15.27 -27.47
C GLN A 36 -15.53 -15.61 -25.99
N ILE A 37 -15.46 -14.59 -25.12
CA ILE A 37 -15.33 -14.77 -23.65
C ILE A 37 -16.61 -14.44 -22.89
N LYS A 38 -17.63 -13.87 -23.55
CA LYS A 38 -18.88 -13.57 -22.85
C LYS A 38 -19.55 -14.89 -22.46
N PRO A 39 -20.04 -15.00 -21.21
CA PRO A 39 -20.85 -16.13 -20.81
C PRO A 39 -22.04 -16.29 -21.75
N LEU A 40 -22.41 -17.54 -22.05
CA LEU A 40 -23.64 -17.82 -22.80
C LEU A 40 -24.82 -17.17 -22.06
N LYS A 41 -25.80 -16.63 -22.79
CA LYS A 41 -27.01 -16.04 -22.15
C LYS A 41 -27.64 -17.09 -21.23
N GLY A 42 -27.48 -16.92 -19.92
CA GLY A 42 -27.95 -17.86 -18.90
C GLY A 42 -26.86 -18.48 -18.01
N GLU A 43 -25.58 -18.31 -18.34
CA GLU A 43 -24.47 -18.74 -17.49
C GLU A 43 -24.31 -17.71 -16.34
N ARG A 44 -24.94 -18.03 -15.21
CA ARG A 44 -24.75 -17.35 -13.93
C ARG A 44 -23.38 -17.77 -13.40
N THR A 45 -22.43 -16.85 -13.36
CA THR A 45 -21.25 -17.00 -12.50
C THR A 45 -21.73 -16.79 -11.06
N ASP A 46 -22.25 -17.85 -10.44
CA ASP A 46 -22.51 -17.87 -9.00
C ASP A 46 -21.14 -17.86 -8.30
N TYR A 47 -20.61 -16.66 -8.07
CA TYR A 47 -19.64 -16.47 -7.00
C TYR A 47 -20.36 -16.81 -5.70
N GLY A 48 -20.11 -18.03 -5.24
CA GLY A 48 -20.60 -18.73 -4.06
C GLY A 48 -21.47 -17.95 -3.07
N GLY A 49 -22.69 -18.47 -2.90
CA GLY A 49 -23.11 -19.09 -1.63
C GLY A 49 -23.21 -18.17 -0.42
N LEU A 50 -24.46 -17.80 -0.09
CA LEU A 50 -25.05 -17.92 1.25
C LEU A 50 -24.12 -17.77 2.46
N ASP A 51 -23.53 -16.59 2.62
CA ASP A 51 -23.29 -15.91 3.90
C ASP A 51 -22.48 -14.66 3.59
N SER A 52 -23.17 -13.53 3.41
CA SER A 52 -22.54 -12.22 3.56
C SER A 52 -22.23 -12.00 5.06
N ILE A 53 -21.41 -12.89 5.64
CA ILE A 53 -20.56 -12.53 6.76
C ILE A 53 -19.66 -11.45 6.18
N VAL A 54 -20.08 -10.20 6.35
CA VAL A 54 -19.21 -9.05 6.28
C VAL A 54 -18.05 -9.40 7.20
N ARG A 55 -16.92 -9.81 6.63
CA ARG A 55 -15.65 -9.85 7.34
C ARG A 55 -15.39 -8.40 7.72
N VAL A 56 -15.88 -8.01 8.89
CA VAL A 56 -15.43 -6.80 9.56
C VAL A 56 -13.97 -7.07 9.87
N GLU A 57 -13.09 -6.70 8.95
CA GLU A 57 -11.67 -6.62 9.24
C GLU A 57 -11.55 -5.73 10.46
N ARG A 58 -11.34 -6.32 11.63
CA ARG A 58 -11.04 -5.59 12.86
C ARG A 58 -9.65 -5.01 12.69
N LYS A 59 -9.55 -3.91 11.95
CA LYS A 59 -8.34 -3.10 11.91
C LYS A 59 -8.19 -2.47 13.28
N SER A 60 -7.26 -2.99 14.08
CA SER A 60 -6.82 -2.34 15.31
C SER A 60 -6.11 -1.06 14.93
N ILE A 61 -6.76 0.08 15.16
CA ILE A 61 -6.14 1.39 14.95
C ILE A 61 -5.45 1.79 16.26
N ASN A 62 -4.15 2.05 16.20
CA ASN A 62 -3.43 2.63 17.32
C ASN A 62 -3.68 4.15 17.35
N LEU A 63 -4.40 4.62 18.36
CA LEU A 63 -4.76 6.03 18.50
C LEU A 63 -3.55 6.94 18.74
N PHE A 64 -2.39 6.38 19.09
CA PHE A 64 -1.22 7.13 19.55
C PHE A 64 0.03 6.96 18.69
N ASP A 65 -0.09 6.31 17.53
CA ASP A 65 1.02 6.08 16.60
C ASP A 65 1.09 7.14 15.48
N TYR A 66 0.43 8.27 15.69
CA TYR A 66 0.47 9.38 14.74
C TYR A 66 1.75 10.20 14.92
N PRO A 67 2.33 10.74 13.84
CA PRO A 67 3.49 11.62 13.93
C PRO A 67 3.23 12.83 14.83
N ALA A 68 4.26 13.28 15.54
CA ALA A 68 4.15 14.42 16.45
C ALA A 68 3.60 15.66 15.72
N GLY A 69 2.64 16.35 16.36
CA GLY A 69 2.02 17.56 15.81
C GLY A 69 0.95 17.33 14.74
N THR A 70 0.65 16.09 14.37
CA THR A 70 -0.38 15.75 13.35
C THR A 70 -1.76 15.43 13.94
N VAL A 71 -1.87 15.31 15.26
CA VAL A 71 -3.13 15.01 15.95
C VAL A 71 -3.37 15.97 17.10
N THR A 72 -4.62 16.41 17.21
CA THR A 72 -5.17 17.07 18.39
C THR A 72 -6.12 16.10 19.09
N TYR A 73 -5.89 15.85 20.37
CA TYR A 73 -6.77 14.98 21.16
C TYR A 73 -7.76 15.83 21.95
N LEU A 74 -9.03 15.44 21.92
CA LEU A 74 -10.09 15.99 22.76
C LEU A 74 -10.53 14.90 23.75
N LEU A 75 -10.34 15.13 25.05
CA LEU A 75 -10.87 14.28 26.12
C LEU A 75 -12.09 14.96 26.75
N ASN A 76 -13.29 14.37 26.64
CA ASN A 76 -14.55 14.98 27.09
C ASN A 76 -14.68 16.44 26.63
N GLY A 77 -14.41 16.68 25.34
CA GLY A 77 -14.41 18.01 24.73
C GLY A 77 -13.21 18.93 25.05
N LYS A 78 -12.30 18.56 25.96
CA LYS A 78 -11.13 19.37 26.31
C LYS A 78 -9.92 19.00 25.45
N SER A 79 -9.35 20.01 24.79
CA SER A 79 -8.13 19.85 24.00
C SER A 79 -6.92 19.66 24.89
N LEU A 80 -6.17 18.58 24.64
CA LEU A 80 -4.97 18.24 25.37
C LEU A 80 -3.83 17.94 24.39
N THR A 81 -2.63 18.38 24.76
CA THR A 81 -1.41 18.18 23.96
C THR A 81 -0.47 17.13 24.56
N ASP A 82 -0.59 16.86 25.86
CA ASP A 82 0.24 15.86 26.55
C ASP A 82 -0.24 14.43 26.25
N VAL A 83 0.39 13.82 25.25
CA VAL A 83 0.10 12.45 24.81
C VAL A 83 0.29 11.42 25.93
N LYS A 84 1.25 11.63 26.85
CA LYS A 84 1.49 10.69 27.95
C LYS A 84 0.32 10.72 28.93
N TYR A 85 -0.13 11.92 29.30
CA TYR A 85 -1.31 12.10 30.13
C TYR A 85 -2.56 11.50 29.48
N ILE A 86 -2.78 11.75 28.19
CA ILE A 86 -3.92 11.20 27.45
C ILE A 86 -3.88 9.66 27.45
N LYS A 87 -2.73 9.05 27.17
CA LYS A 87 -2.55 7.59 27.23
C LYS A 87 -2.92 7.03 28.59
N GLN A 88 -2.50 7.70 29.67
CA GLN A 88 -2.80 7.29 31.02
C GLN A 88 -4.31 7.33 31.29
N ILE A 89 -4.97 8.45 31.00
CA ILE A 89 -6.43 8.59 31.19
C ILE A 89 -7.19 7.54 30.38
N VAL A 90 -6.84 7.33 29.11
CA VAL A 90 -7.49 6.33 28.25
C VAL A 90 -7.29 4.91 28.79
N SER A 91 -6.12 4.60 29.36
CA SER A 91 -5.84 3.29 29.98
C SER A 91 -6.64 3.08 31.27
N ASP A 92 -6.72 4.11 32.10
CA ASP A 92 -7.42 4.12 33.39
C ASP A 92 -8.94 4.03 33.18
N LYS A 93 -9.47 4.79 32.21
CA LYS A 93 -10.90 4.90 31.89
C LYS A 93 -11.38 3.93 30.83
N ARG A 94 -10.58 2.92 30.45
CA ARG A 94 -10.88 2.01 29.33
C ARG A 94 -12.27 1.37 29.36
N LYS A 95 -12.83 1.13 30.54
CA LYS A 95 -14.18 0.53 30.72
C LYS A 95 -15.31 1.55 30.66
N ASP A 96 -14.97 2.82 30.82
CA ASP A 96 -15.89 3.94 30.91
C ASP A 96 -15.89 4.77 29.61
N ILE A 97 -15.11 4.36 28.59
CA ILE A 97 -15.09 5.02 27.29
C ILE A 97 -16.43 4.79 26.60
N ASP A 98 -17.15 5.88 26.35
CA ASP A 98 -18.42 5.88 25.64
C ASP A 98 -18.21 5.87 24.13
N SER A 99 -17.29 6.71 23.65
CA SER A 99 -17.04 6.83 22.22
C SER A 99 -15.63 7.29 21.90
N ILE A 100 -15.14 6.82 20.75
CA ILE A 100 -13.91 7.32 20.12
C ILE A 100 -14.27 7.70 18.70
N SER A 101 -13.93 8.92 18.30
CA SER A 101 -14.07 9.38 16.91
C SER A 101 -12.75 9.91 16.37
N ILE A 102 -12.45 9.55 15.12
CA ILE A 102 -11.27 10.00 14.39
C ILE A 102 -11.77 10.88 13.25
N GLY A 103 -11.51 12.18 13.34
CA GLY A 103 -11.85 13.14 12.32
C GLY A 103 -11.00 12.98 11.06
N GLU A 104 -11.52 13.51 9.95
CA GLU A 104 -10.75 13.71 8.74
C GLU A 104 -9.59 14.69 8.98
N PRO A 105 -8.48 14.57 8.24
CA PRO A 105 -7.41 15.57 8.28
C PRO A 105 -7.93 16.92 7.80
N ASP A 106 -7.50 18.00 8.46
CA ASP A 106 -7.70 19.35 7.98
C ASP A 106 -6.81 19.66 6.75
N LYS A 107 -6.91 20.88 6.24
CA LYS A 107 -6.09 21.38 5.12
C LYS A 107 -4.58 21.34 5.39
N LYS A 108 -4.16 21.19 6.65
CA LYS A 108 -2.76 21.09 7.10
C LYS A 108 -2.36 19.65 7.42
N GLY A 109 -3.23 18.67 7.15
CA GLY A 109 -3.01 17.26 7.45
C GLY A 109 -3.18 16.88 8.92
N LYS A 110 -3.72 17.78 9.77
CA LYS A 110 -3.96 17.49 11.19
C LYS A 110 -5.31 16.85 11.41
N ARG A 111 -5.36 15.80 12.23
CA ARG A 111 -6.61 15.12 12.61
C ARG A 111 -7.03 15.50 14.03
N VAL A 112 -8.33 15.38 14.28
CA VAL A 112 -8.89 15.49 15.63
C VAL A 112 -9.33 14.11 16.09
N ILE A 113 -8.79 13.63 17.20
CA ILE A 113 -9.26 12.40 17.86
C ILE A 113 -10.05 12.82 19.09
N LYS A 114 -11.33 12.45 19.15
CA LYS A 114 -12.19 12.70 20.31
C LYS A 114 -12.40 11.41 21.06
N ILE A 115 -12.26 11.48 22.37
CA ILE A 115 -12.48 10.36 23.28
C ILE A 115 -13.38 10.88 24.38
N ASP A 116 -14.60 10.36 24.41
CA ASP A 116 -15.59 10.67 25.42
C ASP A 116 -15.75 9.47 26.36
N TYR A 117 -15.81 9.74 27.66
CA TYR A 117 -15.94 8.74 28.70
C TYR A 117 -16.84 9.22 29.85
N ASN A 118 -17.53 8.28 30.47
CA ASN A 118 -18.37 8.55 31.62
C ASN A 118 -17.56 9.03 32.81
N LEU A 119 -18.06 10.08 33.44
CA LEU A 119 -17.58 10.50 34.75
C LEU A 119 -18.23 9.60 35.82
N PRO A 120 -17.47 9.20 36.85
CA PRO A 120 -18.03 8.45 37.98
C PRO A 120 -19.05 9.28 38.78
#